data_AF-A0A0L0FB70-F1
#
_entry.id   AF-A0A0L0FB70-F1
#
_cell.length_a   1.000
_cell.length_b   1.000
_cell.length_c   1.000
_cell.angle_alpha   90.00
_cell.angle_beta   90.00
_cell.angle_gamma   90.00
#
_symmetry.space_group_name_H-M   'P 1'
#
loop_
_entity.id
_entity.type
_entity.pdbx_description
1 polymer ?
#
loop_
_entity_poly.entity_id
_entity_poly.type
_entity_poly.pdbx_seq_one_letter_code
_entity_poly.pdbx_strand_id
1 'polypeptide(L)'
;FEPQSVDFLDISNPRAVLENILRGFACLSEGDLIALHYNDKIYELRVVETKPNNGISIIECDLNVDFAPPVGYVEPTRNNTPSSSQ
;
A
#
# COMPACT_ATOMS: atom_id res chain seq x y z
N PHE A 1 -4.37 1.47 1.12
CA PHE A 1 -3.78 1.34 -0.23
C PHE A 1 -3.49 -0.12 -0.50
N GLU A 2 -3.88 -0.64 -1.65
CA GLU A 2 -3.62 -2.04 -2.07
C GLU A 2 -2.57 -2.05 -3.18
N PRO A 3 -1.37 -2.61 -2.92
CA PRO A 3 -0.35 -2.76 -3.94
C PRO A 3 -0.80 -3.79 -4.99
N GLN A 4 -0.63 -3.46 -6.27
CA GLN A 4 -1.04 -4.33 -7.36
C GLN A 4 0.00 -5.41 -7.72
N SER A 5 1.18 -5.38 -7.09
CA SER A 5 2.20 -6.43 -7.23
C SER A 5 2.87 -6.75 -5.89
N VAL A 6 3.24 -8.02 -5.72
CA VAL A 6 4.07 -8.50 -4.59
C VAL A 6 5.47 -7.90 -4.58
N ASP A 7 5.95 -7.37 -5.71
CA ASP A 7 7.22 -6.63 -5.78
C ASP A 7 7.25 -5.43 -4.82
N PHE A 8 6.08 -4.90 -4.45
CA PHE A 8 5.97 -3.83 -3.46
C PHE A 8 6.58 -4.19 -2.09
N LEU A 9 6.65 -5.49 -1.76
CA LEU A 9 7.27 -5.99 -0.54
C LEU A 9 8.80 -5.79 -0.51
N ASP A 10 9.43 -5.51 -1.66
CA ASP A 10 10.86 -5.19 -1.78
C ASP A 10 11.18 -3.76 -1.31
N ILE A 11 10.16 -2.91 -1.16
CA ILE A 11 10.34 -1.52 -0.71
C ILE A 11 10.60 -1.49 0.80
N SER A 12 11.77 -0.99 1.22
CA SER A 12 12.14 -0.91 2.63
C SER A 12 11.26 0.06 3.46
N ASN A 13 10.84 1.18 2.86
CA ASN A 13 10.09 2.24 3.54
C ASN A 13 8.89 2.73 2.69
N PRO A 14 7.88 1.87 2.45
CA PRO A 14 6.79 2.17 1.52
C PRO A 14 5.96 3.39 1.94
N ARG A 15 5.79 3.60 3.24
CA ARG A 15 5.06 4.75 3.80
C ARG A 15 5.70 6.08 3.41
N ALA A 16 7.00 6.22 3.64
CA ALA A 16 7.73 7.46 3.35
C ALA A 16 7.72 7.80 1.85
N VAL A 17 7.86 6.78 0.99
CA VAL A 17 7.82 6.97 -0.46
C VAL A 17 6.41 7.39 -0.90
N LEU A 18 5.36 6.74 -0.38
CA LEU A 18 3.98 7.13 -0.65
C LEU A 18 3.69 8.55 -0.19
N GLU A 19 4.06 8.92 1.05
CA GLU A 19 3.86 10.27 1.59
C GLU A 19 4.54 11.34 0.72
N ASN A 20 5.76 11.07 0.22
CA ASN A 20 6.46 11.98 -0.67
C ASN A 20 5.70 12.20 -1.99
N ILE A 21 5.11 11.15 -2.55
CA ILE A 21 4.33 11.22 -3.78
C ILE A 21 3.01 11.97 -3.55
N LEU A 22 2.31 11.65 -2.46
CA LEU A 22 1.03 12.28 -2.11
C LEU A 22 1.13 13.81 -1.94
N ARG A 23 2.32 14.35 -1.62
CA ARG A 23 2.53 15.82 -1.60
C ARG A 23 2.29 16.50 -2.96
N GLY A 24 2.39 15.76 -4.07
CA GLY A 24 2.08 16.26 -5.41
C GLY A 24 0.59 16.19 -5.77
N PHE A 25 -0.25 15.59 -4.92
CA PHE A 25 -1.67 15.39 -5.16
C PHE A 25 -2.49 16.33 -4.28
N ALA A 26 -3.56 16.88 -4.86
CA ALA A 26 -4.50 17.74 -4.14
C ALA A 26 -5.66 16.95 -3.54
N CYS A 27 -6.04 15.85 -4.16
CA CYS A 27 -7.18 15.03 -3.77
C CYS A 27 -6.89 13.54 -4.03
N LEU A 28 -7.56 12.70 -3.26
CA LEU A 28 -7.59 11.26 -3.44
C LEU A 28 -9.03 10.79 -3.49
N SER A 29 -9.34 9.90 -4.42
CA SER A 29 -10.63 9.23 -4.50
C SER A 29 -10.48 7.73 -4.33
N GLU A 30 -11.51 7.10 -3.79
CA GLU A 30 -11.63 5.66 -3.75
C GLU A 30 -11.57 5.08 -5.18
N GLY A 31 -10.72 4.08 -5.37
CA GLY A 31 -10.48 3.44 -6.67
C GLY A 31 -9.35 4.06 -7.49
N ASP A 32 -8.78 5.20 -7.09
CA ASP A 32 -7.64 5.79 -7.80
C ASP A 32 -6.42 4.85 -7.82
N LEU A 33 -5.69 4.86 -8.93
CA LEU A 33 -4.42 4.16 -9.08
C LEU A 33 -3.27 5.16 -8.98
N ILE A 34 -2.46 5.02 -7.95
CA ILE A 34 -1.29 5.85 -7.68
C ILE A 34 -0.04 5.10 -8.12
N ALA A 35 0.72 5.69 -9.04
CA ALA A 35 2.00 5.17 -9.50
C ALA A 35 3.14 5.67 -8.60
N LEU A 36 3.90 4.73 -8.03
CA LEU A 36 5.02 4.94 -7.13
C LEU A 36 6.34 4.59 -7.81
N HIS A 37 7.25 5.56 -7.88
CA HIS A 37 8.57 5.38 -8.47
C HIS A 37 9.60 5.10 -7.36
N TYR A 38 10.23 3.92 -7.39
CA TYR A 38 11.25 3.53 -6.41
C TYR A 38 12.30 2.60 -7.03
N ASN A 39 13.59 2.93 -6.87
CA ASN A 39 14.71 2.19 -7.47
C ASN A 39 14.52 1.86 -8.97
N ASP A 40 14.25 2.89 -9.78
CA ASP A 40 14.00 2.76 -11.23
C ASP A 40 12.84 1.81 -11.63
N LYS A 41 11.98 1.45 -10.67
CA LYS A 41 10.77 0.66 -10.89
C LYS A 41 9.53 1.48 -10.58
N ILE A 42 8.46 1.17 -11.30
CA ILE A 42 7.13 1.74 -11.08
C ILE A 42 6.28 0.67 -10.40
N TYR A 43 5.68 1.03 -9.26
CA TYR A 43 4.76 0.21 -8.49
C TYR A 43 3.40 0.88 -8.49
N GLU A 44 2.33 0.11 -8.65
CA GLU A 44 0.98 0.65 -8.66
C GLU A 44 0.27 0.33 -7.34
N LEU A 45 -0.36 1.35 -6.76
CA LEU A 45 -1.11 1.29 -5.52
C LEU A 45 -2.54 1.76 -5.78
N ARG A 46 -3.51 0.90 -5.50
CA ARG A 46 -4.92 1.26 -5.59
C ARG A 46 -5.41 1.85 -4.27
N VAL A 47 -6.16 2.93 -4.34
CA VAL A 47 -6.91 3.47 -3.20
C VAL A 47 -8.12 2.57 -2.97
N VAL A 48 -8.13 1.84 -1.86
CA VAL A 48 -9.21 0.90 -1.53
C VAL A 48 -10.41 1.60 -0.92
N GLU A 49 -10.15 2.53 -0.01
CA GLU A 49 -11.16 3.28 0.72
C GLU A 49 -10.55 4.61 1.17
N THR A 50 -11.37 5.66 1.19
CA THR A 50 -11.04 6.96 1.80
C THR A 50 -12.10 7.33 2.83
N LYS A 51 -11.68 8.01 3.90
CA LYS A 51 -12.59 8.50 4.95
C LYS A 51 -12.32 9.97 5.22
N PRO A 52 -13.36 10.78 5.48
CA PRO A 52 -14.76 10.38 5.76
C PRO A 52 -15.65 10.15 4.53
N ASN A 53 -15.22 10.55 3.33
CA ASN A 53 -15.97 10.40 2.08
C ASN A 53 -15.13 9.66 1.03
N ASN A 54 -15.76 9.20 -0.06
CA ASN A 54 -15.11 8.56 -1.21
C ASN A 54 -14.12 9.45 -1.96
N GLY A 55 -14.10 10.76 -1.69
CA GLY A 55 -13.11 11.70 -2.19
C GLY A 55 -12.70 12.65 -1.08
N ILE A 56 -11.40 12.79 -0.85
CA ILE A 56 -10.84 13.64 0.19
C ILE A 56 -9.81 14.60 -0.39
N SER A 57 -9.77 15.82 0.15
CA SER A 57 -8.66 16.75 -0.10
C SER A 57 -7.51 16.40 0.84
N ILE A 58 -6.30 16.36 0.30
CA ILE A 58 -5.10 15.94 1.04
C ILE A 58 -4.04 17.04 1.13
N ILE A 59 -4.42 18.26 0.75
CA ILE A 59 -3.58 19.45 0.86
C ILE A 59 -3.41 19.80 2.34
N GLU A 60 -2.17 19.86 2.81
CA GLU A 60 -1.79 20.29 4.18
C GLU A 60 -2.49 19.50 5.30
N CYS A 61 -2.91 18.27 5.01
CA CYS A 61 -3.56 17.41 5.99
C CYS A 61 -2.66 16.22 6.35
N ASP A 62 -2.70 15.83 7.62
CA ASP A 62 -2.02 14.63 8.08
C ASP A 62 -2.88 13.41 7.73
N LEU A 63 -2.37 12.54 6.86
CA LEU A 63 -3.06 11.32 6.46
C LEU A 63 -2.50 10.12 7.21
N ASN A 64 -3.38 9.39 7.88
CA ASN A 64 -3.03 8.05 8.33
C ASN A 64 -3.23 7.06 7.19
N VAL A 65 -2.13 6.53 6.65
CA VAL A 65 -2.15 5.55 5.56
C VAL A 65 -1.92 4.14 6.11
N ASP A 66 -2.62 3.18 5.52
CA ASP A 66 -2.46 1.75 5.80
C ASP A 66 -2.31 0.98 4.49
N PHE A 67 -1.54 -0.11 4.52
CA PHE A 67 -1.27 -0.96 3.37
C PHE A 67 -1.99 -2.30 3.51
N ALA A 68 -2.88 -2.57 2.57
CA ALA A 68 -3.47 -3.89 2.39
C ALA A 68 -2.44 -4.86 1.80
N PRO A 69 -2.64 -6.18 1.95
CA PRO A 69 -1.80 -7.17 1.29
C PRO A 69 -1.76 -6.96 -0.24
N PRO A 70 -0.62 -7.19 -0.90
CA PRO A 70 -0.52 -7.06 -2.33
C PRO A 70 -1.42 -8.07 -3.06
N VAL A 71 -1.91 -7.69 -4.23
CA VAL A 71 -2.63 -8.62 -5.12
C VAL A 71 -1.72 -9.81 -5.44
N GLY A 72 -2.24 -11.01 -5.24
CA GLY A 72 -1.49 -12.26 -5.46
C GLY A 72 -0.55 -12.66 -4.32
N TYR A 73 -0.53 -11.92 -3.20
CA TYR A 73 0.18 -12.37 -2.00
C TYR A 73 -0.44 -13.65 -1.45
N VAL A 74 0.35 -14.72 -1.41
CA VAL A 74 0.01 -15.97 -0.72
C VAL A 74 0.72 -15.92 0.62
N GLU A 75 -0.06 -15.89 1.70
CA GLU A 75 0.51 -15.98 3.05
C GLU A 75 1.40 -17.24 3.12
N PRO A 76 2.69 -17.10 3.46
CA PRO A 76 3.55 -18.26 3.60
C PRO A 76 2.93 -19.12 4.69
N THR A 77 2.52 -20.34 4.31
CA THR A 77 1.91 -21.29 5.24
C THR A 77 2.93 -21.49 6.35
N ARG A 78 2.69 -20.89 7.52
CA ARG A 78 3.50 -21.20 8.70
C ARG A 78 3.21 -22.67 8.94
N ASN A 79 4.17 -23.50 8.59
CA ASN A 79 4.25 -24.88 9.01
C ASN A 79 4.36 -24.81 10.54
N ASN A 80 3.23 -24.64 11.19
CA ASN A 80 3.04 -25.01 12.56
C ASN A 80 3.13 -26.53 12.52
N THR A 81 4.36 -27.05 12.52
CA THR A 81 4.61 -28.42 12.92
C THR A 81 4.20 -28.44 14.39
N PRO A 82 3.05 -29.04 14.79
CA PRO A 82 2.94 -29.44 16.17
C PRO A 82 4.08 -30.44 16.38
N SER A 83 5.10 -30.00 17.10
CA SER A 83 6.11 -30.90 17.64
C SER A 83 5.40 -31.78 18.66
N SER A 84 4.75 -32.83 18.15
CA SER A 84 4.09 -33.89 18.92
C SER A 84 4.49 -35.22 18.30
N SER A 85 5.11 -36.06 19.14
CA SER A 85 5.68 -37.40 18.91
C SER A 85 7.20 -37.38 18.76
N GLN A 86 8.00 -38.01 19.61
CA GLN A 86 7.76 -39.01 20.66
C GLN A 86 8.96 -39.00 21.61
#